data_AF-A0A2H9RQU7-F1
#
_entry.id   AF-A0A2H9RQU7-F1
#
_cell.length_a   1.000
_cell.length_b   1.000
_cell.length_c   1.000
_cell.angle_alpha   90.00
_cell.angle_beta   90.00
_cell.angle_gamma   90.00
#
_symmetry.space_group_name_H-M   'P 1'
#
loop_
_entity.id
_entity.type
_entity.pdbx_description
1 polymer ?
#
loop_
_entity_poly.entity_id
_entity_poly.type
_entity_poly.pdbx_seq_one_letter_code
_entity_poly.pdbx_strand_id
1 'polypeptide(L)'
;MKISLFVIFALLLPTMFIPMIFAHEPDFEAKSSKDILRLCHFFYEEYLLIGSENFKDHHKLFLNAKICPIVYENIAWDSQHPQKDLVLIFAIEEKLNENSNYLKEKHVDDSSSIPKWFKNKAKLWIGWEIKDIEFLKAIEKVTNSNFIDTSDQHFIPKWFHQNTKWYLDETISEKEFVNSIEYLIKTS
;
A
#
# COMPACT_ATOMS: atom_id res chain seq x y z
N MET A 1 13.26 -80.36 9.93
CA MET A 1 13.12 -79.23 10.87
C MET A 1 14.11 -78.16 10.42
N LYS A 2 13.67 -77.07 9.77
CA LYS A 2 13.34 -75.75 10.38
C LYS A 2 14.39 -75.40 11.45
N ILE A 3 15.17 -74.33 11.34
CA ILE A 3 14.74 -72.92 11.32
C ILE A 3 15.82 -72.08 10.63
N SER A 4 15.39 -71.24 9.67
CA SER A 4 16.21 -70.20 9.05
C SER A 4 16.45 -69.08 10.07
N LEU A 5 17.70 -68.75 10.39
CA LEU A 5 18.05 -67.54 11.15
C LEU A 5 17.94 -66.32 10.23
N PHE A 6 16.74 -65.73 10.17
CA PHE A 6 16.61 -64.36 9.71
C PHE A 6 17.14 -63.44 10.81
N VAL A 7 18.38 -62.99 10.65
CA VAL A 7 18.88 -61.82 11.38
C VAL A 7 18.12 -60.61 10.82
N ILE A 8 16.99 -60.30 11.46
CA ILE A 8 16.27 -59.05 11.21
C ILE A 8 17.15 -57.96 11.81
N PHE A 9 17.95 -57.31 10.95
CA PHE A 9 18.55 -56.03 11.26
C PHE A 9 17.39 -55.05 11.38
N ALA A 10 16.83 -54.93 12.59
CA ALA A 10 15.91 -53.89 12.93
C ALA A 10 16.67 -52.57 12.76
N LEU A 11 16.54 -51.98 11.56
CA LEU A 11 16.78 -50.57 11.33
C LEU A 11 15.89 -49.85 12.34
N LEU A 12 16.45 -49.57 13.51
CA LEU A 12 16.08 -48.39 14.28
C LEU A 12 16.46 -47.22 13.39
N LEU A 13 15.62 -46.96 12.37
CA LEU A 13 15.44 -45.61 11.88
C LEU A 13 15.15 -44.84 13.16
N PRO A 14 16.03 -43.91 13.60
CA PRO A 14 15.60 -42.98 14.61
C PRO A 14 14.32 -42.43 14.01
N THR A 15 13.19 -42.61 14.70
CA THR A 15 12.04 -41.78 14.42
C THR A 15 12.61 -40.40 14.64
N MET A 16 13.01 -39.75 13.54
CA MET A 16 13.23 -38.34 13.52
C MET A 16 11.86 -37.85 13.95
N PHE A 17 11.74 -37.59 15.24
CA PHE A 17 10.84 -36.61 15.77
C PHE A 17 11.34 -35.34 15.09
N ILE A 18 10.88 -35.15 13.85
CA ILE A 18 10.86 -33.85 13.22
C ILE A 18 9.94 -33.13 14.19
N PRO A 19 10.44 -32.24 15.07
CA PRO A 19 9.50 -31.34 15.71
C PRO A 19 8.76 -30.73 14.53
N MET A 20 7.43 -30.83 14.52
CA MET A 20 6.65 -29.93 13.70
C MET A 20 7.13 -28.55 14.15
N ILE A 21 8.08 -27.98 13.40
CA ILE A 21 8.39 -26.56 13.45
C ILE A 21 7.07 -26.02 12.96
N PHE A 22 6.19 -25.71 13.92
CA PHE A 22 4.82 -25.35 13.66
C PHE A 22 4.89 -24.19 12.69
N ALA A 23 4.48 -24.43 11.45
CA ALA A 23 3.90 -23.38 10.63
C ALA A 23 2.62 -22.98 11.36
N HIS A 24 2.76 -22.22 12.45
CA HIS A 24 1.64 -21.64 13.15
C HIS A 24 1.21 -20.48 12.28
N GLU A 25 0.24 -20.74 11.42
CA GLU A 25 -0.35 -19.73 10.57
C GLU A 25 -1.39 -18.98 11.40
N PRO A 26 -1.43 -17.64 11.35
CA PRO A 26 -2.48 -16.88 12.01
C PRO A 26 -3.85 -17.28 11.46
N ASP A 27 -4.82 -17.48 12.34
CA ASP A 27 -6.21 -17.80 11.98
C ASP A 27 -7.01 -16.59 11.47
N PHE A 28 -6.33 -15.48 11.18
CA PHE A 28 -6.91 -14.21 10.78
C PHE A 28 -6.11 -13.56 9.65
N GLU A 29 -6.81 -12.77 8.84
CA GLU A 29 -6.24 -11.98 7.76
C GLU A 29 -6.03 -10.54 8.23
N ALA A 30 -4.82 -10.00 8.05
CA ALA A 30 -4.51 -8.63 8.46
C ALA A 30 -5.04 -7.60 7.45
N LYS A 31 -6.18 -6.96 7.75
CA LYS A 31 -6.86 -5.99 6.85
C LYS A 31 -6.73 -4.54 7.29
N SER A 32 -6.34 -4.31 8.54
CA SER A 32 -6.15 -2.98 9.11
C SER A 32 -4.80 -2.87 9.82
N SER A 33 -4.34 -1.64 10.09
CA SER A 33 -3.13 -1.37 10.88
C SER A 33 -3.17 -2.05 12.26
N LYS A 34 -4.36 -2.17 12.85
CA LYS A 34 -4.58 -2.88 14.11
C LYS A 34 -4.41 -4.40 13.95
N ASP A 35 -4.89 -4.97 12.85
CA ASP A 35 -4.70 -6.39 12.57
C ASP A 35 -3.23 -6.70 12.23
N ILE A 36 -2.51 -5.76 11.61
CA ILE A 36 -1.08 -5.87 11.35
C ILE A 36 -0.31 -5.82 12.67
N LEU A 37 -0.67 -4.93 13.61
CA LEU A 37 -0.06 -4.95 14.95
C LEU A 37 -0.31 -6.29 15.65
N ARG A 38 -1.54 -6.82 15.56
CA ARG A 38 -1.88 -8.15 16.09
C ARG A 38 -1.05 -9.26 15.43
N LEU A 39 -0.83 -9.18 14.12
CA LEU A 39 0.03 -10.09 13.36
C LEU A 39 1.48 -10.03 13.84
N CYS A 40 2.00 -8.83 14.13
CA CYS A 40 3.35 -8.68 14.66
C CYS A 40 3.48 -9.23 16.09
N HIS A 41 2.46 -9.08 16.94
CA HIS A 41 2.47 -9.77 18.23
C HIS A 41 2.51 -11.29 18.08
N PHE A 42 1.77 -11.84 17.12
CA PHE A 42 1.75 -13.28 16.86
C PHE A 42 3.13 -13.83 16.48
N PHE A 43 3.91 -13.07 15.72
CA PHE A 43 5.21 -13.51 15.19
C PHE A 43 6.43 -13.08 16.01
N TYR A 44 6.26 -12.41 17.15
CA TYR A 44 7.39 -11.81 17.87
C TYR A 44 8.37 -12.85 18.42
N GLU A 45 7.87 -13.94 19.01
CA GLU A 45 8.72 -15.02 19.51
C GLU A 45 9.54 -15.69 18.39
N GLU A 46 8.93 -15.84 17.21
CA GLU A 46 9.63 -16.35 16.03
C GLU A 46 10.76 -15.39 15.62
N TYR A 47 10.48 -14.09 15.56
CA TYR A 47 11.47 -13.07 15.26
C TYR A 47 12.66 -13.08 16.23
N LEU A 48 12.42 -13.28 17.53
CA LEU A 48 13.51 -13.40 18.52
C LEU A 48 14.41 -14.61 18.26
N LEU A 49 13.86 -15.70 17.72
CA LEU A 49 14.61 -16.93 17.43
C LEU A 49 15.42 -16.83 16.14
N ILE A 50 14.85 -16.24 15.09
CA ILE A 50 15.45 -16.27 13.75
C ILE A 50 16.13 -14.96 13.36
N GLY A 51 15.80 -13.85 14.02
CA GLY A 51 16.33 -12.52 13.73
C GLY A 51 15.76 -11.88 12.46
N SER A 52 16.02 -10.57 12.28
CA SER A 52 15.37 -9.71 11.28
C SER A 52 15.54 -10.17 9.82
N GLU A 53 16.74 -10.60 9.44
CA GLU A 53 17.03 -11.02 8.06
C GLU A 53 16.31 -12.34 7.70
N ASN A 54 16.48 -13.36 8.53
CA ASN A 54 15.81 -14.65 8.32
C ASN A 54 14.28 -14.53 8.43
N PHE A 55 13.78 -13.64 9.29
CA PHE A 55 12.34 -13.38 9.41
C PHE A 55 11.76 -12.81 8.11
N LYS A 56 12.43 -11.85 7.48
CA LYS A 56 12.00 -11.27 6.19
C LYS A 56 11.95 -12.32 5.09
N ASP A 57 12.91 -13.25 5.08
CA ASP A 57 12.95 -14.34 4.10
C ASP A 57 11.91 -15.41 4.37
N HIS A 58 11.71 -15.81 5.62
CA HIS A 58 10.69 -16.78 6.03
C HIS A 58 9.27 -16.28 5.70
N HIS A 59 9.00 -15.00 5.95
CA HIS A 59 7.70 -14.35 5.73
C HIS A 59 7.60 -13.59 4.42
N LYS A 60 8.43 -13.93 3.43
CA LYS A 60 8.52 -13.18 2.15
C LYS A 60 7.19 -13.09 1.39
N LEU A 61 6.30 -14.07 1.55
CA LEU A 61 4.98 -14.11 0.90
C LEU A 61 3.87 -13.44 1.73
N PHE A 62 4.06 -13.27 3.03
CA PHE A 62 3.13 -12.56 3.91
C PHE A 62 3.44 -11.06 3.88
N LEU A 63 2.84 -10.34 2.93
CA LEU A 63 3.15 -8.93 2.66
C LEU A 63 3.10 -8.05 3.92
N ASN A 64 2.12 -8.28 4.79
CA ASN A 64 1.92 -7.52 6.03
C ASN A 64 2.93 -7.89 7.12
N ALA A 65 3.42 -9.13 7.16
CA ALA A 65 4.41 -9.57 8.14
C ALA A 65 5.77 -8.87 7.93
N LYS A 66 6.07 -8.39 6.72
CA LYS A 66 7.29 -7.62 6.42
C LYS A 66 7.41 -6.31 7.19
N ILE A 67 6.29 -5.79 7.72
CA ILE A 67 6.27 -4.57 8.52
C ILE A 67 6.77 -4.85 9.95
N CYS A 68 6.63 -6.08 10.44
CA CYS A 68 6.86 -6.40 11.83
C CYS A 68 8.28 -6.12 12.34
N PRO A 69 9.38 -6.39 11.60
CA PRO A 69 10.72 -5.99 12.04
C PRO A 69 10.85 -4.49 12.34
N ILE A 70 10.17 -3.63 11.58
CA ILE A 70 10.17 -2.17 11.80
C ILE A 70 9.41 -1.82 13.08
N VAL A 71 8.31 -2.53 13.33
CA VAL A 71 7.49 -2.35 14.54
C VAL A 71 8.25 -2.81 15.78
N TYR A 72 9.04 -3.89 15.70
CA TYR A 72 9.87 -4.38 16.81
C TYR A 72 11.04 -3.46 17.13
N GLU A 73 11.61 -2.81 16.12
CA GLU A 73 12.70 -1.83 16.28
C GLU A 73 12.20 -0.46 16.79
N ASN A 74 10.89 -0.25 16.88
CA ASN A 74 10.30 0.98 17.41
C ASN A 74 10.43 1.04 18.94
N ILE A 75 10.84 2.20 19.47
CA ILE A 75 10.98 2.45 20.92
C ILE A 75 9.71 2.18 21.75
N ALA A 76 8.53 2.20 21.13
CA ALA A 76 7.26 1.93 21.81
C ALA A 76 7.00 0.43 22.01
N TRP A 77 7.70 -0.47 21.33
CA TRP A 77 7.46 -1.91 21.38
C TRP A 77 7.55 -2.48 22.81
N ASP A 78 8.69 -2.21 23.47
CA ASP A 78 8.98 -2.65 24.83
C ASP A 78 8.43 -1.69 25.91
N SER A 79 7.72 -0.63 25.50
CA SER A 79 7.19 0.36 26.42
C SER A 79 6.08 -0.21 27.30
N GLN A 80 6.02 0.25 28.55
CA GLN A 80 4.90 -0.02 29.47
C GLN A 80 3.80 1.04 29.40
N HIS A 81 3.96 2.05 28.52
CA HIS A 81 3.01 3.16 28.43
C HIS A 81 1.65 2.70 27.89
N PRO A 82 0.51 3.16 28.45
CA PRO A 82 -0.83 2.72 28.04
C PRO A 82 -1.20 3.05 26.58
N GLN A 83 -0.47 3.98 25.95
CA GLN A 83 -0.71 4.40 24.56
C GLN A 83 0.29 3.79 23.58
N LYS A 84 1.10 2.79 23.97
CA LYS A 84 2.12 2.22 23.10
C LYS A 84 1.53 1.68 21.78
N ASP A 85 0.38 1.02 21.85
CA ASP A 85 -0.29 0.45 20.67
C ASP A 85 -0.69 1.54 19.69
N LEU A 86 -1.07 2.74 20.17
CA LEU A 86 -1.35 3.89 19.30
C LEU A 86 -0.10 4.33 18.53
N VAL A 87 1.05 4.38 19.20
CA VAL A 87 2.33 4.75 18.56
C VAL A 87 2.75 3.70 17.52
N LEU A 88 2.60 2.41 17.87
CA LEU A 88 2.93 1.31 16.96
C LEU A 88 1.98 1.26 15.75
N ILE A 89 0.68 1.51 15.96
CA ILE A 89 -0.31 1.63 14.87
C ILE A 89 0.06 2.81 13.96
N PHE A 90 0.43 3.96 14.52
CA PHE A 90 0.90 5.10 13.73
C PHE A 90 2.13 4.76 12.89
N ALA A 91 3.11 4.06 13.45
CA ALA A 91 4.30 3.62 12.71
C ALA A 91 3.95 2.62 11.58
N ILE A 92 2.97 1.75 11.80
CA ILE A 92 2.44 0.85 10.77
C ILE A 92 1.75 1.65 9.66
N GLU A 93 0.90 2.62 10.01
CA GLU A 93 0.20 3.49 9.05
C GLU A 93 1.17 4.32 8.22
N GLU A 94 2.17 4.92 8.86
CA GLU A 94 3.27 5.60 8.21
C GLU A 94 3.97 4.68 7.22
N LYS A 95 4.34 3.45 7.64
CA LYS A 95 5.03 2.52 6.75
C LYS A 95 4.17 1.99 5.62
N LEU A 96 2.88 1.78 5.85
CA LEU A 96 1.93 1.44 4.80
C LEU A 96 1.77 2.59 3.81
N ASN A 97 1.78 3.84 4.27
CA ASN A 97 1.72 5.01 3.40
C ASN A 97 3.02 5.18 2.61
N GLU A 98 4.19 4.98 3.23
CA GLU A 98 5.49 4.94 2.53
C GLU A 98 5.55 3.83 1.48
N ASN A 99 5.15 2.60 1.85
CA ASN A 99 5.10 1.47 0.94
C ASN A 99 4.03 1.68 -0.13
N SER A 100 2.91 2.37 0.18
CA SER A 100 1.93 2.81 -0.81
C SER A 100 2.57 3.78 -1.79
N ASN A 101 3.41 4.72 -1.34
CA ASN A 101 4.13 5.65 -2.20
C ASN A 101 5.23 4.95 -3.01
N TYR A 102 5.97 4.00 -2.43
CA TYR A 102 6.98 3.20 -3.13
C TYR A 102 6.36 2.22 -4.14
N LEU A 103 5.18 1.64 -3.84
CA LEU A 103 4.42 0.80 -4.77
C LEU A 103 3.70 1.64 -5.84
N LYS A 104 3.30 2.88 -5.54
CA LYS A 104 2.88 3.89 -6.52
C LYS A 104 4.04 4.35 -7.41
N GLU A 105 5.27 4.34 -6.93
CA GLU A 105 6.45 4.68 -7.74
C GLU A 105 6.98 3.48 -8.56
N LYS A 106 6.84 2.24 -8.06
CA LYS A 106 7.39 1.03 -8.69
C LYS A 106 6.39 0.27 -9.57
N HIS A 107 5.08 0.51 -9.43
CA HIS A 107 4.02 -0.09 -10.23
C HIS A 107 3.01 0.94 -10.77
N VAL A 108 3.46 2.13 -11.19
CA VAL A 108 2.67 2.98 -12.10
C VAL A 108 3.23 2.86 -13.50
N ASP A 109 2.61 1.95 -14.25
CA ASP A 109 2.32 2.15 -15.66
C ASP A 109 1.30 3.31 -15.74
N ASP A 110 1.79 4.48 -16.10
CA ASP A 110 1.17 5.69 -16.68
C ASP A 110 -0.35 5.99 -16.48
N SER A 111 -0.96 5.74 -15.31
CA SER A 111 -2.43 5.98 -15.14
C SER A 111 -2.91 6.66 -13.85
N SER A 112 -2.05 7.01 -12.89
CA SER A 112 -2.49 7.78 -11.70
C SER A 112 -1.63 8.99 -11.32
N SER A 113 -0.50 9.21 -12.00
CA SER A 113 0.14 10.53 -11.99
C SER A 113 -0.46 11.36 -13.11
N ILE A 114 -0.70 12.64 -12.85
CA ILE A 114 -1.21 13.54 -13.86
C ILE A 114 -0.19 13.61 -15.01
N PRO A 115 -0.55 13.14 -16.22
CA PRO A 115 0.41 13.06 -17.30
C PRO A 115 0.99 14.43 -17.65
N LYS A 116 2.25 14.46 -18.07
CA LYS A 116 2.92 15.72 -18.43
C LYS A 116 2.15 16.52 -19.48
N TRP A 117 1.53 15.83 -20.45
CA TRP A 117 0.70 16.46 -21.47
C TRP A 117 -0.54 17.14 -20.87
N PHE A 118 -1.14 16.58 -19.83
CA PHE A 118 -2.29 17.18 -19.13
C PHE A 118 -1.84 18.39 -18.32
N LYS A 119 -0.71 18.29 -17.59
CA LYS A 119 -0.12 19.46 -16.90
C LYS A 119 0.18 20.61 -17.86
N ASN A 120 0.62 20.31 -19.09
CA ASN A 120 0.82 21.32 -20.12
C ASN A 120 -0.52 21.93 -20.58
N LYS A 121 -1.59 21.13 -20.74
CA LYS A 121 -2.93 21.66 -21.03
C LYS A 121 -3.45 22.57 -19.91
N ALA A 122 -3.22 22.21 -18.65
CA ALA A 122 -3.56 23.07 -17.51
C ALA A 122 -2.83 24.42 -17.56
N LYS A 123 -1.54 24.44 -17.93
CA LYS A 123 -0.79 25.70 -18.11
C LYS A 123 -1.38 26.58 -19.20
N LEU A 124 -1.70 26.00 -20.36
CA LEU A 124 -2.33 26.71 -21.47
C LEU A 124 -3.70 27.26 -21.06
N TRP A 125 -4.48 26.50 -20.29
CA TRP A 125 -5.80 26.93 -19.83
C TRP A 125 -5.72 28.08 -18.82
N ILE A 126 -4.86 27.98 -17.80
CA ILE A 126 -4.60 29.08 -16.85
C ILE A 126 -4.02 30.32 -17.55
N GLY A 127 -3.25 30.13 -18.63
CA GLY A 127 -2.73 31.18 -19.50
C GLY A 127 -3.75 31.76 -20.48
N TRP A 128 -5.01 31.31 -20.45
CA TRP A 128 -6.07 31.69 -21.39
C TRP A 128 -5.77 31.39 -22.87
N GLU A 129 -4.84 30.47 -23.14
CA GLU A 129 -4.45 30.05 -24.49
C GLU A 129 -5.41 29.01 -25.07
N ILE A 130 -6.13 28.27 -24.22
CA ILE A 130 -7.20 27.34 -24.62
C ILE A 130 -8.50 27.63 -23.85
N LYS A 131 -9.64 27.34 -24.49
CA LYS A 131 -10.97 27.52 -23.90
C LYS A 131 -11.36 26.37 -22.98
N ASP A 132 -12.32 26.59 -22.10
CA ASP A 132 -12.88 25.59 -21.17
C ASP A 132 -13.23 24.27 -21.86
N ILE A 133 -13.90 24.33 -23.03
CA ILE A 133 -14.28 23.13 -23.79
C ILE A 133 -13.08 22.27 -24.23
N GLU A 134 -11.93 22.89 -24.50
CA GLU A 134 -10.72 22.15 -24.86
C GLU A 134 -10.05 21.54 -23.63
N PHE A 135 -10.12 22.22 -22.49
CA PHE A 135 -9.58 21.70 -21.23
C PHE A 135 -10.46 20.58 -20.66
N LEU A 136 -11.80 20.69 -20.76
CA LEU A 136 -12.73 19.61 -20.42
C LEU A 136 -12.45 18.32 -21.21
N LYS A 137 -12.16 18.43 -22.51
CA LYS A 137 -11.74 17.27 -23.32
C LYS A 137 -10.42 16.65 -22.85
N ALA A 138 -9.51 17.46 -22.32
CA ALA A 138 -8.27 16.96 -21.72
C ALA A 138 -8.58 16.22 -20.40
N ILE A 139 -9.55 16.69 -19.62
CA ILE A 139 -10.04 16.03 -18.40
C ILE A 139 -10.67 14.69 -18.78
N GLU A 140 -11.63 14.66 -19.71
CA GLU A 140 -12.24 13.42 -20.23
C GLU A 140 -11.20 12.37 -20.60
N LYS A 141 -10.16 12.79 -21.33
CA LYS A 141 -9.08 11.90 -21.76
C LYS A 141 -8.22 11.38 -20.60
N VAL A 142 -7.97 12.19 -19.57
CA VAL A 142 -7.13 11.76 -18.44
C VAL A 142 -7.91 10.91 -17.43
N THR A 143 -9.21 11.15 -17.28
CA THR A 143 -10.07 10.43 -16.33
C THR A 143 -10.86 9.30 -16.96
N ASN A 144 -10.75 9.09 -18.28
CA ASN A 144 -11.56 8.15 -19.05
C ASN A 144 -13.07 8.30 -18.78
N SER A 145 -13.53 9.54 -18.63
CA SER A 145 -14.92 9.88 -18.34
C SER A 145 -15.55 10.61 -19.52
N ASN A 146 -16.88 10.56 -19.64
CA ASN A 146 -17.64 11.27 -20.66
C ASN A 146 -18.41 12.40 -19.97
N PHE A 147 -17.99 13.65 -20.18
CA PHE A 147 -18.61 14.84 -19.61
C PHE A 147 -19.55 15.54 -20.60
N ILE A 148 -19.26 15.47 -21.90
CA ILE A 148 -19.91 16.32 -22.88
C ILE A 148 -21.14 15.63 -23.47
N ASP A 149 -22.32 15.95 -22.94
CA ASP A 149 -23.52 16.07 -23.78
C ASP A 149 -23.50 17.46 -24.42
N THR A 150 -23.57 17.51 -25.75
CA THR A 150 -23.24 18.69 -26.58
C THR A 150 -24.26 19.83 -26.53
N SER A 151 -25.15 19.87 -25.54
CA SER A 151 -26.10 20.97 -25.35
C SER A 151 -25.64 21.91 -24.24
N ASP A 152 -25.10 23.04 -24.67
CA ASP A 152 -25.06 24.33 -24.00
C ASP A 152 -24.34 24.46 -22.63
N GLN A 153 -23.21 25.16 -22.70
CA GLN A 153 -22.65 26.00 -21.62
C GLN A 153 -22.02 25.28 -20.41
N HIS A 154 -21.15 24.31 -20.64
CA HIS A 154 -20.26 23.78 -19.60
C HIS A 154 -19.16 24.80 -19.26
N PHE A 155 -19.43 25.68 -18.29
CA PHE A 155 -18.47 26.61 -17.72
C PHE A 155 -17.69 25.92 -16.60
N ILE A 156 -16.36 25.95 -16.65
CA ILE A 156 -15.56 25.40 -15.57
C ILE A 156 -15.66 26.34 -14.35
N PRO A 157 -16.05 25.87 -13.16
CA PRO A 157 -16.19 26.72 -11.99
C PRO A 157 -14.90 27.45 -11.61
N LYS A 158 -15.02 28.70 -11.15
CA LYS A 158 -13.87 29.52 -10.72
C LYS A 158 -13.02 28.85 -9.62
N TRP A 159 -13.63 28.08 -8.72
CA TRP A 159 -12.90 27.35 -7.68
C TRP A 159 -11.94 26.32 -8.28
N PHE A 160 -12.32 25.67 -9.38
CA PHE A 160 -11.49 24.68 -10.03
C PHE A 160 -10.30 25.34 -10.74
N HIS A 161 -10.53 26.48 -11.39
CA HIS A 161 -9.45 27.31 -11.93
C HIS A 161 -8.43 27.71 -10.86
N GLN A 162 -8.89 28.08 -9.65
CA GLN A 162 -8.00 28.40 -8.54
C GLN A 162 -7.19 27.19 -8.07
N ASN A 163 -7.81 26.01 -7.94
CA ASN A 163 -7.11 24.78 -7.57
C ASN A 163 -6.09 24.36 -8.62
N THR A 164 -6.41 24.49 -9.91
CA THR A 164 -5.44 24.23 -10.99
C THR A 164 -4.25 25.18 -10.92
N LYS A 165 -4.46 26.46 -10.59
CA LYS A 165 -3.35 27.39 -10.35
C LYS A 165 -2.50 26.94 -9.15
N TRP A 166 -3.11 26.62 -8.02
CA TRP A 166 -2.38 26.12 -6.85
C TRP A 166 -1.60 24.84 -7.13
N TYR A 167 -2.12 23.95 -7.98
CA TYR A 167 -1.39 22.76 -8.41
C TYR A 167 -0.17 23.11 -9.27
N LEU A 168 -0.31 24.05 -10.21
CA LEU A 168 0.81 24.48 -11.05
C LEU A 168 1.89 25.23 -10.26
N ASP A 169 1.49 25.95 -9.22
CA ASP A 169 2.37 26.65 -8.29
C ASP A 169 2.88 25.74 -7.15
N GLU A 170 2.60 24.44 -7.20
CA GLU A 170 3.02 23.43 -6.21
C GLU A 170 2.55 23.74 -4.77
N THR A 171 1.50 24.54 -4.63
CA THR A 171 0.88 24.93 -3.36
C THR A 171 -0.03 23.83 -2.80
N ILE A 172 -0.68 23.05 -3.69
CA ILE A 172 -1.42 21.84 -3.32
C ILE A 172 -0.74 20.62 -3.97
N SER A 173 -0.83 19.50 -3.28
CA SER A 173 -0.33 18.21 -3.77
C SER A 173 -1.09 17.73 -4.99
N GLU A 174 -0.45 16.85 -5.78
CA GLU A 174 -1.11 16.17 -6.91
C GLU A 174 -2.37 15.42 -6.47
N LYS A 175 -2.35 14.81 -5.28
CA LYS A 175 -3.51 14.15 -4.69
C LYS A 175 -4.67 15.13 -4.45
N GLU A 176 -4.40 16.29 -3.86
CA GLU A 176 -5.43 17.32 -3.63
C GLU A 176 -5.99 17.84 -4.97
N PHE A 177 -5.14 17.97 -5.99
CA PHE A 177 -5.60 18.37 -7.30
C PHE A 177 -6.44 17.29 -8.00
N VAL A 178 -6.04 16.02 -7.94
CA VAL A 178 -6.84 14.88 -8.44
C VAL A 178 -8.20 14.83 -7.75
N ASN A 179 -8.26 14.98 -6.43
CA ASN A 179 -9.53 15.05 -5.70
C ASN A 179 -10.42 16.21 -6.20
N SER A 180 -9.82 17.34 -6.60
CA SER A 180 -10.56 18.46 -7.17
C SER A 180 -11.13 18.15 -8.56
N ILE A 181 -10.42 17.34 -9.36
CA ILE A 181 -10.91 16.82 -10.64
C ILE A 181 -12.07 15.87 -10.39
N GLU A 182 -11.92 14.90 -9.48
CA GLU A 182 -12.99 13.98 -9.08
C GLU A 182 -14.25 14.72 -8.62
N TYR A 183 -14.08 15.75 -7.80
CA TYR A 183 -15.19 16.59 -7.36
C TYR A 183 -15.85 17.32 -8.53
N LEU A 184 -15.06 17.91 -9.44
CA LEU A 184 -15.57 18.54 -10.66
C LEU A 184 -16.42 17.55 -11.48
N ILE A 185 -15.96 16.29 -11.61
CA ILE A 185 -16.70 15.22 -12.32
C ILE A 185 -18.05 14.99 -11.67
N LYS A 186 -18.08 14.89 -10.34
CA LYS A 186 -19.28 14.57 -9.57
C LYS A 186 -20.32 15.70 -9.58
N THR A 187 -19.87 16.95 -9.68
CA THR A 187 -20.75 18.14 -9.61
C THR A 187 -21.13 18.72 -10.96
N SER A 188 -20.53 18.21 -12.04
CA SER A 188 -20.91 18.56 -13.42
C SER A 188 -22.22 17.89 -13.81
#